data_AF-A0A850ZN52-F1
#
_entry.id   AF-A0A850ZN52-F1
#
_cell.length_a   1.000
_cell.length_b   1.000
_cell.length_c   1.000
_cell.angle_alpha   90.00
_cell.angle_beta   90.00
_cell.angle_gamma   90.00
#
_symmetry.space_group_name_H-M   'P 1'
#
loop_
_entity.id
_entity.type
_entity.pdbx_description
1 polymer ?
#
loop_
_entity_poly.entity_id
_entity_poly.type
_entity_poly.pdbx_seq_one_letter_code
_entity_poly.pdbx_strand_id
1 'polypeptide(L)' 'DAGVHSKAWYAATCDRKMAEDALYRSNKDGSFLIRKSSGQDSRQPYTLVVFYNRRVYNIPIRFIESTRQYALGRE' A
#
# COMPACT_ATOMS: atom_id res chain seq x y z
N ASP A 1 16.49 -1.20 1.80
CA ASP A 1 15.60 -0.02 1.80
C ASP A 1 15.27 0.33 0.36
N ALA A 2 13.99 0.28 -0.05
CA ALA A 2 13.58 0.32 -1.45
C ALA A 2 13.62 1.74 -2.08
N GLY A 3 14.28 2.71 -1.43
CA GLY A 3 14.34 4.10 -1.89
C GLY A 3 12.99 4.84 -1.86
N VAL A 4 12.01 4.30 -1.12
CA VAL A 4 10.63 4.81 -1.07
C VAL A 4 10.42 5.88 0.02
N HIS A 5 11.35 6.04 0.96
CA HIS A 5 11.18 6.89 2.13
C HIS A 5 11.03 8.39 1.84
N SER A 6 11.46 8.86 0.67
CA SER A 6 11.30 10.26 0.23
C SER A 6 10.08 10.49 -0.67
N LYS A 7 9.29 9.45 -0.95
CA LYS A 7 8.17 9.53 -1.90
C LYS A 7 6.92 10.04 -1.19
N ALA A 8 6.28 11.07 -1.76
CA ALA A 8 5.06 11.66 -1.20
C ALA A 8 3.87 10.67 -1.08
N TRP A 9 3.88 9.60 -1.89
CA TRP A 9 2.88 8.53 -1.84
C TRP A 9 3.22 7.41 -0.85
N TYR A 10 4.40 7.44 -0.22
CA TYR A 10 4.79 6.44 0.77
C TYR A 10 4.43 6.90 2.17
N ALA A 11 3.41 6.27 2.75
CA ALA A 11 2.85 6.61 4.04
C ALA A 11 3.48 5.82 5.20
N ALA A 12 4.64 5.17 5.01
CA ALA A 12 5.42 4.49 6.04
C ALA A 12 4.57 3.69 7.07
N THR A 13 4.54 4.14 8.33
CA THR A 13 3.84 3.51 9.46
C THR A 13 2.37 3.94 9.62
N CYS A 14 1.82 4.65 8.62
CA CYS A 14 0.40 4.96 8.54
C CYS A 14 -0.42 3.67 8.64
N ASP A 15 -1.29 3.62 9.63
CA ASP A 15 -2.17 2.48 9.81
C ASP A 15 -3.24 2.42 8.70
N ARG A 16 -3.99 1.32 8.69
CA ARG A 16 -5.03 1.11 7.68
C ARG A 16 -6.12 2.19 7.72
N LYS A 17 -6.53 2.64 8.91
CA LYS A 17 -7.63 3.59 9.08
C LYS A 17 -7.21 4.98 8.58
N MET A 18 -6.03 5.44 8.97
CA MET A 18 -5.48 6.71 8.53
C MET A 18 -5.33 6.78 7.00
N ALA A 19 -4.92 5.68 6.37
CA ALA A 19 -4.82 5.58 4.92
C ALA A 19 -6.20 5.67 4.23
N GLU A 20 -7.18 4.92 4.75
CA GLU A 20 -8.56 4.95 4.24
C GLU A 20 -9.17 6.35 4.39
N ASP A 21 -9.04 6.97 5.57
CA ASP A 21 -9.55 8.31 5.85
C ASP A 21 -8.91 9.38 4.94
N ALA A 22 -7.60 9.30 4.69
CA ALA A 22 -6.91 10.24 3.82
C ALA A 22 -7.43 10.17 2.38
N LEU A 23 -7.70 8.96 1.88
CA LEU A 23 -8.22 8.73 0.56
C LEU A 23 -9.70 9.15 0.43
N TYR A 24 -10.54 8.86 1.43
CA TYR A 24 -11.92 9.35 1.45
C TYR A 24 -11.99 10.88 1.52
N ARG A 25 -11.08 11.53 2.27
CA ARG A 25 -10.97 13.00 2.27
C ARG A 25 -10.56 13.56 0.92
N SER A 26 -9.67 12.87 0.20
CA SER A 26 -9.28 13.27 -1.16
C SER A 26 -10.40 13.09 -2.18
N ASN A 27 -11.27 12.09 -2.00
CA ASN A 27 -12.43 11.76 -2.84
C ASN A 27 -12.16 11.86 -4.36
N LYS A 28 -11.02 11.34 -4.81
CA LYS A 28 -10.57 11.42 -6.19
C LYS A 28 -10.18 10.04 -6.69
N ASP A 29 -10.83 9.60 -7.75
CA ASP A 29 -10.53 8.32 -8.38
C ASP A 29 -9.06 8.25 -8.83
N GLY A 30 -8.42 7.13 -8.52
CA GLY A 30 -7.01 6.90 -8.79
C GLY A 30 -6.05 7.44 -7.73
N SER A 31 -6.53 8.14 -6.70
CA SER A 31 -5.69 8.49 -5.55
C SER A 31 -5.20 7.22 -4.86
N PHE A 32 -3.91 7.19 -4.52
CA PHE A 32 -3.27 6.02 -3.92
C PHE A 32 -2.18 6.40 -2.92
N LEU A 33 -1.84 5.44 -2.07
CA LEU A 33 -0.64 5.48 -1.24
C LEU A 33 -0.13 4.06 -0.98
N ILE A 34 1.13 3.95 -0.57
CA ILE A 34 1.74 2.69 -0.13
C ILE A 34 2.06 2.82 1.36
N ARG A 35 1.63 1.84 2.16
CA ARG A 35 1.95 1.74 3.59
C ARG A 35 2.67 0.43 3.88
N LYS A 36 3.37 0.36 5.03
CA LYS A 36 3.81 -0.93 5.57
C LYS A 36 2.60 -1.79 5.89
N SER A 37 2.72 -3.08 5.60
CA SER A 37 1.72 -4.05 6.04
C SER A 37 1.72 -4.13 7.56
N SER A 38 0.53 -4.32 8.12
CA SER A 38 0.34 -4.42 9.57
C SER A 38 0.68 -5.81 10.13
N GLY A 39 0.77 -6.82 9.26
CA GLY A 39 1.19 -8.18 9.63
C GLY A 39 2.71 -8.32 9.66
N GLN A 40 3.21 -9.28 10.45
CA GLN A 40 4.63 -9.67 10.54
C GLN A 40 5.08 -10.53 9.34
N ASP A 41 4.33 -10.54 8.22
CA ASP A 41 4.65 -11.39 7.07
C ASP A 41 5.71 -10.72 6.19
N SER A 42 6.94 -11.23 6.26
CA SER A 42 8.06 -10.78 5.43
C SER A 42 7.80 -10.96 3.94
N ARG A 43 6.89 -11.86 3.54
CA ARG A 43 6.49 -12.06 2.15
C ARG A 43 5.50 -11.01 1.66
N GLN A 44 4.92 -10.20 2.55
CA GLN A 44 4.01 -9.10 2.21
C GLN A 44 4.41 -7.82 2.97
N PRO A 45 5.56 -7.21 2.64
CA PRO A 45 6.08 -6.07 3.41
C PRO A 45 5.24 -4.79 3.27
N TYR A 46 4.48 -4.66 2.18
CA TYR A 46 3.71 -3.44 1.89
C TYR A 46 2.27 -3.73 1.46
N THR A 47 1.43 -2.71 1.58
CA THR A 47 0.07 -2.70 1.04
C THR A 47 -0.11 -1.45 0.19
N LEU A 48 -0.58 -1.65 -1.05
CA LEU A 48 -1.07 -0.58 -1.91
C LEU A 48 -2.52 -0.27 -1.52
N VAL A 49 -2.81 0.99 -1.27
CA VAL A 49 -4.16 1.46 -0.93
C VAL A 49 -4.63 2.38 -2.07
N VAL A 50 -5.74 2.03 -2.72
CA VAL A 50 -6.28 2.76 -3.88
C VAL A 50 -7.71 3.19 -3.62
N PHE A 51 -8.05 4.44 -3.95
CA PHE A 51 -9.42 4.91 -4.00
C PHE A 51 -9.94 4.87 -5.42
N TYR A 52 -11.07 4.19 -5.61
CA TYR A 52 -11.75 4.13 -6.89
C TYR A 52 -13.24 3.87 -6.68
N ASN A 53 -14.10 4.59 -7.41
CA ASN A 53 -15.55 4.39 -7.38
C ASN A 53 -16.13 4.42 -5.95
N ARG A 54 -15.75 5.45 -5.18
CA ARG A 54 -16.16 5.67 -3.77
C ARG A 54 -15.77 4.55 -2.80
N ARG A 55 -14.79 3.72 -3.16
CA ARG A 55 -14.31 2.61 -2.35
C ARG A 55 -12.80 2.63 -2.22
N VAL A 56 -12.31 2.24 -1.04
CA VAL A 56 -10.89 1.99 -0.81
C VAL A 56 -10.58 0.50 -0.96
N TYR A 57 -9.55 0.19 -1.76
CA TYR A 57 -9.02 -1.14 -2.01
C TYR A 57 -7.67 -1.29 -1.32
N ASN A 58 -7.51 -2.36 -0.54
CA ASN A 58 -6.24 -2.71 0.10
C ASN A 58 -5.64 -3.92 -0.65
N ILE A 59 -4.63 -3.66 -1.49
CA ILE A 59 -4.00 -4.66 -2.36
C ILE A 59 -2.64 -5.03 -1.76
N PRO A 60 -2.43 -6.30 -1.37
CA PRO A 60 -1.13 -6.81 -0.96
C PRO A 60 -0.04 -6.51 -1.98
N ILE A 61 1.12 -6.04 -1.51
CA ILE A 61 2.37 -6.05 -2.29
C ILE A 61 3.25 -7.14 -1.69
N ARG A 62 3.42 -8.23 -2.42
CA ARG A 62 4.25 -9.38 -2.01
C ARG A 62 5.67 -9.24 -2.52
N PHE A 63 6.63 -9.73 -1.76
CA PHE A 63 8.01 -9.87 -2.19
C PHE A 63 8.29 -11.32 -2.57
N ILE A 64 8.74 -11.53 -3.81
CA ILE A 64 9.13 -12.84 -4.35
C ILE A 64 10.64 -12.96 -4.18
N GLU A 65 11.06 -13.75 -3.19
CA GLU A 65 12.46 -13.84 -2.81
C GLU A 65 13.35 -14.42 -3.93
N SER A 66 12.85 -15.41 -4.67
CA SER A 66 13.60 -16.08 -5.75
C SER A 66 13.97 -15.14 -6.90
N THR A 67 13.09 -14.20 -7.25
CA THR A 67 13.34 -13.23 -8.33
C THR A 67 13.71 -11.84 -7.82
N ARG A 68 13.63 -11.61 -6.51
CA ARG A 68 13.79 -10.31 -5.84
C ARG A 68 12.86 -9.23 -6.41
N GLN A 69 11.64 -9.62 -6.80
CA GLN A 69 10.63 -8.74 -7.38
C GLN A 69 9.44 -8.56 -6.45
N TYR A 70 8.62 -7.57 -6.76
CA TYR A 70 7.35 -7.33 -6.09
C TYR A 70 6.18 -7.68 -7.00
N ALA A 71 5.12 -8.26 -6.43
CA ALA A 71 3.88 -8.59 -7.12
C ALA A 71 2.66 -8.08 -6.36
N LEU A 72 1.59 -7.76 -7.08
CA LEU A 72 0.33 -7.30 -6.50
C LEU A 72 -0.64 -8.47 -6.28
N GLY A 73 -1.47 -8.33 -5.25
CA GLY A 73 -2.57 -9.26 -4.97
C GLY A 73 -2.13 -10.53 -4.24
N ARG A 74 -3.08 -11.44 -4.07
CA ARG A 74 -2.84 -12.80 -3.58
C ARG A 74 -2.50 -13.70 -4.77
N GLU A 75 -1.76 -14.77 -4.50
CA GLU A 75 -1.57 -15.86 -5.47
C GLU A 75 -2.87 -16.64 -5.65
#